data_AF-A0A382C7K7-F1
#
_entry.id   AF-A0A382C7K7-F1
#
_cell.length_a   1.000
_cell.length_b   1.000
_cell.length_c   1.000
_cell.angle_alpha   90.00
_cell.angle_beta   90.00
_cell.angle_gamma   90.00
#
_symmetry.space_group_name_H-M   'P 1'
#
loop_
_entity.id
_entity.type
_entity.pdbx_description
1 polymer ?
#
loop_
_entity_poly.entity_id
_entity_poly.type
_entity_poly.pdbx_seq_one_letter_code
_entity_poly.pdbx_strand_id
1 'polypeptide(L)' 'PESQALQAKYIPYGPMRASGIDLIAAGEPWFHTGVDIMGHMPNTPERLKISTVGDPIWWSDNGAEINERFSAWMGS' A
#
# COMPACT_ATOMS: atom_id res chain seq x y z
N PRO A 1 11.34 9.64 -7.70
CA PRO A 1 10.90 9.50 -6.28
C PRO A 1 9.87 10.57 -5.93
N GLU A 2 10.09 11.81 -6.36
CA GLU A 2 9.19 12.96 -6.10
C GLU A 2 7.75 12.73 -6.56
N SER A 3 7.52 12.34 -7.82
CA SER A 3 6.15 12.05 -8.29
C SER A 3 5.43 10.96 -7.49
N GLN A 4 6.16 9.96 -6.98
CA GLN A 4 5.59 8.92 -6.10
C GLN A 4 5.29 9.46 -4.70
N ALA A 5 6.15 10.34 -4.18
CA ALA A 5 5.92 11.00 -2.89
C ALA A 5 4.67 11.89 -2.98
N LEU A 6 4.54 12.73 -4.01
CA LEU A 6 3.42 13.67 -4.16
C LEU A 6 2.03 13.00 -4.20
N GLN A 7 1.93 11.72 -4.60
CA GLN A 7 0.66 10.97 -4.53
C GLN A 7 0.10 10.92 -3.10
N ALA A 8 0.96 10.88 -2.10
CA ALA A 8 0.57 10.77 -0.70
C ALA A 8 -0.21 11.99 -0.18
N LYS A 9 -0.17 13.13 -0.89
CA LYS A 9 -1.01 14.31 -0.61
C LYS A 9 -2.50 14.06 -0.82
N TYR A 10 -2.86 13.07 -1.64
CA TYR A 10 -4.24 12.81 -2.02
C TYR A 10 -4.82 11.57 -1.33
N ILE A 11 -4.01 10.52 -1.17
CA ILE A 11 -4.39 9.26 -0.51
C ILE A 11 -3.18 8.70 0.23
N PRO A 12 -3.34 8.09 1.43
CA PRO A 12 -2.22 7.61 2.25
C PRO A 12 -1.64 6.28 1.72
N TYR A 13 -1.24 6.26 0.46
CA TYR A 13 -0.45 5.18 -0.11
C TYR A 13 1.03 5.51 -0.05
N GLY A 14 1.80 4.55 0.46
CA GLY A 14 3.25 4.64 0.53
C GLY A 14 3.88 4.62 -0.87
N PRO A 15 4.98 5.36 -1.08
CA PRO A 15 5.70 5.36 -2.35
C PRO A 15 6.32 3.98 -2.58
N MET A 16 6.33 3.53 -3.83
CA MET A 16 7.01 2.27 -4.20
C MET A 16 8.53 2.34 -3.95
N ARG A 17 9.15 3.51 -4.15
CA ARG A 17 10.57 3.71 -3.84
C ARG A 17 10.73 4.23 -2.41
N ALA A 18 11.55 3.54 -1.61
CA ALA A 18 11.85 3.93 -0.24
C ALA A 18 12.36 5.38 -0.11
N SER A 19 13.15 5.87 -1.08
CA SER A 19 13.63 7.26 -1.08
C SER A 19 12.52 8.32 -1.22
N GLY A 20 11.28 7.93 -1.54
CA GLY A 20 10.13 8.82 -1.47
C GLY A 20 9.70 9.16 -0.05
N ILE A 21 9.97 8.27 0.93
CA ILE A 21 9.57 8.45 2.34
C ILE A 21 10.19 9.72 2.93
N ASP A 22 11.47 9.98 2.67
CA ASP A 22 12.15 11.18 3.16
C ASP A 22 11.56 12.47 2.57
N LEU A 23 11.08 12.42 1.32
CA LEU A 23 10.41 13.56 0.67
C LEU A 23 9.02 13.82 1.26
N ILE A 24 8.32 12.77 1.70
CA ILE A 24 7.03 12.89 2.39
C ILE A 24 7.27 13.52 3.77
N ALA A 25 8.16 12.94 4.57
CA ALA A 25 8.47 13.41 5.92
C ALA A 25 8.97 14.86 5.95
N ALA A 26 9.77 15.29 4.96
CA ALA A 26 10.24 16.66 4.85
C ALA A 26 9.15 17.66 4.41
N GLY A 27 8.05 17.17 3.84
CA GLY A 27 6.96 17.99 3.32
C GLY A 27 5.76 18.12 4.27
N GLU A 28 5.68 17.34 5.34
CA GLU A 28 4.54 17.32 6.27
C GLU A 28 4.24 18.70 6.88
N PRO A 29 2.97 18.96 7.28
CA PRO A 29 1.81 18.07 7.20
C PRO A 29 1.13 18.08 5.83
N TRP A 30 0.74 16.91 5.30
CA TRP A 30 -0.01 16.80 4.04
C TRP A 30 -1.49 16.49 4.19
N PHE A 31 -1.93 16.03 5.36
CA PHE A 31 -3.34 15.77 5.59
C PHE A 31 -4.12 17.07 5.75
N HIS A 32 -5.34 17.14 5.18
CA HIS A 32 -6.19 18.34 5.22
C HIS A 32 -6.56 18.82 6.64
N THR A 33 -6.45 17.95 7.66
CA THR A 33 -6.67 18.31 9.06
C THR A 33 -5.39 18.78 9.78
N GLY A 34 -4.25 18.83 9.08
CA GLY A 34 -2.94 19.16 9.64
C GLY A 34 -2.23 18.01 10.39
N VAL A 35 -2.78 16.79 10.34
CA VAL A 35 -2.14 15.59 10.91
C VAL A 35 -1.07 15.08 9.95
N ASP A 36 0.00 14.51 10.51
CA ASP A 36 1.08 13.86 9.76
C ASP A 36 0.57 12.56 9.10
N ILE A 37 0.73 12.41 7.78
CA ILE A 37 0.28 11.20 7.07
C ILE A 37 1.21 10.00 7.25
N MET A 38 2.43 10.20 7.75
CA MET A 38 3.43 9.14 7.93
C MET A 38 2.94 8.01 8.83
N GLY A 39 2.17 8.34 9.87
CA GLY A 39 1.56 7.34 10.77
C GLY A 39 0.48 6.47 10.10
N HIS A 40 -0.03 6.90 8.95
CA HIS A 40 -1.06 6.21 8.18
C HIS A 40 -0.49 5.39 7.01
N MET A 41 0.83 5.45 6.77
CA MET A 41 1.45 4.72 5.67
C MET A 41 1.38 3.20 5.91
N PRO A 42 0.88 2.41 4.93
CA PRO A 42 0.71 0.97 5.10
C PRO A 42 2.03 0.19 5.08
N ASN A 43 3.09 0.75 4.48
CA ASN A 43 4.38 0.09 4.26
C ASN A 43 5.45 0.44 5.29
N THR A 44 5.07 0.95 6.47
CA THR A 44 6.05 1.20 7.54
C THR A 44 6.57 -0.11 8.14
N PRO A 45 7.80 -0.15 8.68
CA PRO A 45 8.36 -1.35 9.30
C PRO A 45 7.49 -1.95 10.42
N GLU A 46 6.76 -1.10 11.16
CA GLU A 46 5.85 -1.55 12.21
C GLU A 46 4.61 -2.25 11.63
N ARG A 47 3.98 -1.66 10.62
CA ARG A 47 2.79 -2.24 9.97
C ARG A 47 3.13 -3.52 9.21
N LEU A 48 4.31 -3.59 8.60
CA LEU A 48 4.75 -4.77 7.87
C LEU A 48 4.94 -6.01 8.77
N LYS A 49 5.25 -5.85 10.06
CA LYS A 49 5.36 -6.97 11.02
C LYS A 49 4.03 -7.69 11.27
N ILE A 50 2.91 -6.99 11.09
CA ILE A 50 1.56 -7.52 11.31
C ILE A 50 0.80 -7.75 10.00
N SER A 51 1.46 -7.57 8.86
CA SER A 51 0.86 -7.69 7.53
C SER A 51 1.24 -9.00 6.86
N THR A 52 0.32 -9.59 6.10
CA THR A 52 0.63 -10.60 5.08
C THR A 52 0.93 -9.89 3.77
N VAL A 53 2.11 -10.14 3.19
CA VAL A 53 2.47 -9.59 1.88
C VAL A 53 1.93 -10.51 0.79
N GLY A 54 1.24 -9.95 -0.20
CA GLY A 54 0.76 -10.71 -1.35
C GLY A 54 1.93 -11.27 -2.16
N ASP A 55 1.96 -12.59 -2.36
CA ASP A 55 2.97 -13.27 -3.16
C ASP A 55 2.58 -13.25 -4.65
N PRO A 56 3.26 -12.46 -5.50
CA PRO A 56 2.90 -12.36 -6.91
C PRO A 56 3.18 -13.64 -7.69
N ILE A 57 4.12 -14.48 -7.26
CA ILE A 57 4.44 -15.75 -7.94
C ILE A 57 3.35 -16.77 -7.63
N TRP A 58 2.99 -16.91 -6.36
CA TRP A 58 1.89 -17.81 -5.97
C TRP A 58 0.59 -17.44 -6.71
N TRP A 59 0.26 -16.14 -6.79
CA TRP A 59 -0.92 -15.67 -7.51
C TRP A 59 -0.82 -15.86 -9.03
N SER A 60 0.37 -15.76 -9.61
CA SER A 60 0.59 -16.09 -11.02
C SER A 60 0.30 -17.58 -11.30
N ASP A 61 0.74 -18.46 -10.41
CA ASP A 61 0.61 -19.92 -10.60
C ASP A 61 -0.79 -20.45 -10.25
N ASN A 62 -1.49 -19.84 -9.26
CA ASN A 62 -2.72 -20.40 -8.68
C ASN A 62 -3.95 -19.49 -8.84
N GLY A 63 -3.78 -18.24 -9.29
CA GLY A 63 -4.84 -17.23 -9.24
C GLY A 63 -6.07 -17.56 -10.09
N ALA A 64 -5.88 -18.21 -11.24
CA ALA A 64 -6.99 -18.62 -12.11
C ALA A 64 -7.90 -19.66 -11.42
N GLU A 65 -7.30 -20.70 -10.83
CA GLU A 65 -8.03 -21.77 -10.15
C GLU A 65 -8.78 -21.25 -8.91
N ILE A 66 -8.14 -20.42 -8.10
CA ILE A 66 -8.77 -19.79 -6.92
C ILE A 66 -9.98 -18.94 -7.36
N ASN A 67 -9.85 -18.18 -8.45
CA ASN A 67 -10.93 -17.33 -8.93
C ASN A 67 -12.15 -18.13 -9.41
N GLU A 68 -11.93 -19.28 -10.07
CA GLU A 68 -13.02 -20.19 -10.46
C GLU A 68 -13.77 -20.72 -9.23
N ARG A 69 -13.02 -21.21 -8.22
CA ARG A 69 -13.60 -21.72 -6.97
C ARG A 69 -14.38 -20.64 -6.21
N PHE A 70 -13.83 -19.42 -6.14
CA PHE A 70 -14.49 -18.30 -5.48
C PHE A 70 -15.77 -17.87 -6.21
N SER A 71 -15.75 -17.85 -7.55
CA SER A 71 -16.93 -17.54 -8.37
C SER A 71 -18.04 -18.57 -8.20
N ALA A 72 -17.69 -19.86 -8.14
CA ALA A 72 -18.65 -20.94 -7.88
C ALA A 72 -19.30 -20.81 -6.50
N TRP A 73 -18.53 -20.43 -5.47
CA TRP A 73 -19.05 -20.18 -4.13
C TRP A 73 -19.98 -18.95 -4.07
N MET A 74 -19.63 -17.83 -4.72
CA MET A 74 -20.49 -16.64 -4.73
C MET A 74 -21.81 -16.85 -5.49
N GLY A 75 -21.83 -17.75 -6.47
CA GLY A 75 -23.03 -18.10 -7.23
C GLY A 75 -23.95 -19.11 -6.55
N SER A 76 -23.56 -19.64 -5.38
CA SER A 76 -24.34 -20.60 -4.58
C SER A 76 -25.13 -19.96 -3.44
#